data_AF-M0DVR5-F1
#
_entry.id   AF-M0DVR5-F1
#
_cell.length_a   1.000
_cell.length_b   1.000
_cell.length_c   1.000
_cell.angle_alpha   90.00
_cell.angle_beta   90.00
_cell.angle_gamma   90.00
#
_symmetry.space_group_name_H-M   'P 1'
#
loop_
_entity.id
_entity.type
_entity.pdbx_description
1 polymer ?
#
loop_
_entity_poly.entity_id
_entity_poly.type
_entity_poly.pdbx_seq_one_letter_code
_entity_poly.pdbx_strand_id
1 'polypeptide(L)' 'MSSESRSAPGVGHVGPLLSAKCTSCGKTSEKRTAEIVGDPSGGSFRHVCHSCQRVIWWNVLEVLSDGGRSA' A
#
# COMPACT_ATOMS: atom_id res chain seq x y z
N MET A 1 22.49 -1.70 -27.03
CA MET A 1 21.81 -0.60 -26.31
C MET A 1 20.59 -1.22 -25.64
N SER A 2 20.66 -1.47 -24.34
CA SER A 2 19.55 -2.08 -23.59
C SER A 2 18.59 -0.98 -23.19
N SER A 3 17.48 -0.87 -23.91
CA SER A 3 16.38 0.04 -23.59
C SER A 3 15.61 -0.53 -22.39
N GLU A 4 16.04 -0.21 -21.18
CA GLU A 4 15.27 -0.50 -19.98
C GLU A 4 14.12 0.51 -19.91
N SER A 5 12.94 0.08 -20.35
CA SER A 5 11.69 0.80 -20.15
C SER A 5 11.44 0.94 -18.66
N ARG A 6 11.78 2.09 -18.07
CA ARG A 6 11.38 2.43 -16.70
C ARG A 6 9.87 2.61 -16.70
N SER A 7 9.14 1.50 -16.55
CA SER A 7 7.73 1.53 -16.19
C SER A 7 7.62 2.35 -14.93
N ALA A 8 6.92 3.50 -15.01
CA ALA A 8 6.60 4.28 -13.83
C ALA A 8 5.97 3.33 -12.80
N PRO A 9 6.42 3.34 -11.54
CA PRO A 9 5.91 2.42 -10.54
C PRO A 9 4.39 2.59 -10.46
N GLY A 10 3.65 1.53 -10.83
CA GLY A 10 2.19 1.56 -10.79
C GLY A 10 1.69 1.89 -9.38
N VAL A 11 0.47 2.44 -9.31
CA VAL A 11 -0.23 2.70 -8.04
C VAL A 11 -0.11 1.47 -7.12
N GLY A 12 0.49 1.65 -5.95
CA GLY A 12 0.83 0.55 -5.01
C GLY A 12 2.32 0.19 -4.90
N HIS A 13 3.23 0.85 -5.62
CA HIS A 13 4.68 0.62 -5.54
C HIS A 13 5.48 1.74 -4.86
N VAL A 14 4.83 2.81 -4.42
CA VAL A 14 5.48 3.99 -3.81
C VAL A 14 4.86 4.29 -2.46
N GLY A 15 5.69 4.65 -1.48
CA GLY A 15 5.29 4.99 -0.11
C GLY A 15 5.70 3.95 0.92
N PRO A 16 5.45 4.23 2.23
CA PRO A 16 5.73 3.30 3.30
C PRO A 16 5.03 1.96 3.10
N LEU A 17 5.67 0.88 3.55
CA LEU A 17 5.01 -0.41 3.68
C LEU A 17 4.08 -0.35 4.89
N LEU A 18 2.84 -0.80 4.73
CA LEU A 18 1.80 -0.75 5.75
C LEU A 18 1.15 -2.12 5.84
N SER A 19 0.83 -2.58 7.05
CA SER A 19 -0.17 -3.63 7.23
C SER A 19 -1.54 -2.98 7.27
N ALA A 20 -2.48 -3.49 6.46
CA ALA A 20 -3.80 -2.88 6.33
C ALA A 20 -4.90 -3.92 6.23
N LYS A 21 -6.11 -3.56 6.68
CA LYS A 21 -7.30 -4.41 6.65
C LYS A 21 -8.32 -3.92 5.64
N CYS A 22 -8.74 -4.81 4.75
CA CYS A 22 -9.82 -4.54 3.80
C CYS A 22 -11.14 -4.30 4.56
N THR A 23 -11.78 -3.16 4.30
CA THR A 23 -13.05 -2.79 4.93
C THR A 23 -14.23 -3.64 4.48
N SER A 24 -14.13 -4.33 3.34
CA SER A 24 -15.22 -5.16 2.81
C SER A 24 -15.15 -6.63 3.24
N CYS A 25 -14.00 -7.29 3.10
CA CYS A 25 -13.87 -8.72 3.41
C CYS A 25 -13.07 -9.00 4.68
N GLY A 26 -12.53 -7.98 5.35
CA GLY A 26 -11.75 -8.12 6.57
C GLY A 26 -10.35 -8.70 6.38
N LYS A 27 -9.94 -9.04 5.15
CA LYS A 27 -8.59 -9.55 4.86
C LYS A 27 -7.52 -8.52 5.24
N THR A 28 -6.50 -8.95 5.97
CA THR A 28 -5.28 -8.19 6.19
C THR A 28 -4.26 -8.48 5.09
N SER A 29 -3.54 -7.44 4.64
CA SER A 29 -2.49 -7.55 3.64
C SER A 29 -1.52 -6.40 3.81
N GLU A 30 -0.25 -6.66 3.52
CA GLU A 30 0.72 -5.61 3.33
C GLU A 30 0.45 -4.85 2.03
N LYS A 31 0.61 -3.53 2.07
CA LYS A 31 0.41 -2.61 0.94
C LYS A 31 1.42 -1.47 1.04
N ARG A 32 1.86 -0.95 -0.10
CA ARG A 32 2.64 0.31 -0.16
C ARG A 32 1.75 1.43 -0.68
N THR A 33 1.69 2.53 0.05
CA THR A 33 1.01 3.75 -0.41
C THR A 33 1.52 4.97 0.34
N ALA A 34 1.59 6.10 -0.36
CA ALA A 34 1.79 7.41 0.26
C ALA A 34 0.46 8.19 0.43
N GLU A 35 -0.63 7.70 -0.15
CA GLU A 35 -1.92 8.38 -0.24
C GLU A 35 -2.87 7.94 0.88
N ILE A 36 -2.44 8.10 2.12
CA ILE A 36 -3.26 7.81 3.30
C ILE A 36 -4.13 9.04 3.60
N VAL A 37 -5.44 8.82 3.72
CA VAL A 37 -6.39 9.82 4.21
C VAL A 37 -6.45 9.72 5.73
N GLY A 38 -6.17 10.83 6.42
CA GLY A 38 -6.11 10.91 7.88
C GLY A 38 -4.71 10.66 8.43
N ASP A 39 -4.64 10.11 9.65
CA ASP A 39 -3.37 9.83 10.31
C ASP A 39 -2.60 8.68 9.63
N PRO A 40 -1.28 8.76 9.40
CA PRO A 40 -0.53 7.69 8.74
C PRO A 40 -0.55 6.33 9.45
N SER A 41 -0.78 6.30 10.77
CA SER A 41 -0.78 5.08 11.58
C SER A 41 -2.15 4.48 11.86
N GLY A 42 -3.24 5.17 11.46
CA GLY A 42 -4.62 4.70 11.65
C GLY A 42 -5.61 5.16 10.57
N GLY A 43 -5.11 5.79 9.51
CA GLY A 43 -5.88 6.33 8.40
C GLY A 43 -6.35 5.26 7.43
N SER A 44 -6.81 5.69 6.27
CA SER A 44 -7.34 4.78 5.26
C SER A 44 -6.90 5.16 3.85
N PHE A 45 -6.80 4.17 2.98
CA PHE A 45 -6.43 4.37 1.58
C PHE A 45 -7.23 3.46 0.66
N ARG A 46 -7.31 3.79 -0.62
CA ARG A 46 -7.96 2.95 -1.63
C ARG A 46 -6.93 2.06 -2.31
N HIS A 47 -7.21 0.76 -2.37
CA HIS A 47 -6.38 -0.20 -3.10
C HIS A 47 -7.20 -1.39 -3.57
N VAL A 48 -6.72 -2.08 -4.61
CA VAL A 48 -7.33 -3.34 -5.04
C VAL A 48 -7.24 -4.40 -3.95
N CYS A 49 -8.37 -5.06 -3.70
CA CYS A 49 -8.44 -6.30 -2.93
C CYS A 49 -8.69 -7.46 -3.88
N HIS A 50 -7.72 -8.37 -4.02
CA HIS A 50 -7.84 -9.53 -4.91
C HIS A 50 -8.95 -10.51 -4.47
N SER A 51 -9.28 -10.57 -3.18
CA SER A 51 -10.40 -11.39 -2.70
C SER A 51 -11.76 -10.79 -3.05
N CYS A 52 -11.89 -9.45 -3.04
CA CYS A 52 -13.13 -8.77 -3.45
C CYS A 52 -13.17 -8.45 -4.95
N GLN A 53 -12.05 -8.61 -5.66
CA GLN A 53 -11.86 -8.27 -7.08
C GLN A 53 -12.26 -6.83 -7.44
N ARG A 54 -12.06 -5.89 -6.50
CA ARG A 54 -12.41 -4.46 -6.69
C ARG A 54 -11.49 -3.54 -5.89
N VAL A 55 -11.46 -2.26 -6.27
CA VAL A 55 -10.84 -1.20 -5.47
C VAL A 55 -11.75 -0.90 -4.29
N ILE A 56 -11.21 -1.01 -3.09
CA ILE A 56 -11.92 -0.85 -1.82
C ILE A 56 -11.06 -0.02 -0.87
N TRP A 57 -11.67 0.49 0.19
CA TRP A 57 -10.95 1.11 1.30
C TRP A 57 -10.24 0.06 2.16
N TRP A 58 -9.03 0.42 2.59
CA TRP A 58 -8.21 -0.32 3.52
C TRP A 58 -7.88 0.58 4.70
N ASN A 59 -8.06 0.06 5.91
CA ASN A 59 -7.67 0.76 7.14
C ASN A 59 -6.23 0.37 7.49
N VAL A 60 -5.38 1.35 7.73
CA VAL A 60 -4.01 1.09 8.22
C VAL A 60 -4.10 0.52 9.63
N LEU A 61 -3.38 -0.57 9.86
CA LEU A 61 -3.23 -1.18 11.18
C LEU A 61 -1.89 -0.77 11.80
N GLU A 62 -0.83 -0.75 10.98
CA GLU A 62 0.53 -0.42 11.39
C GLU A 62 1.35 0.03 10.18
N VAL A 63 2.26 0.98 10.43
CA VAL A 63 3.30 1.37 9.47
C VAL A 63 4.49 0.44 9.68
N LEU A 64 4.78 -0.40 8.69
CA LEU A 64 5.92 -1.30 8.70
C LEU A 64 7.12 -0.52 8.18
N SER A 65 7.92 0.04 9.09
CA SER A 65 9.17 0.70 8.71
C SER A 65 10.01 -0.22 7.81
N ASP A 66 10.38 0.26 6.61
CA ASP A 66 11.36 -0.41 5.76
C ASP A 66 12.71 -0.37 6.49
N GLY A 67 13.01 -1.42 7.26
CA GLY A 67 14.29 -1.57 7.92
C GLY A 67 15.40 -1.68 6.87
N GLY A 68 16.07 -0.56 6.59
CA GLY A 68 17.45 -0.54 6.12
C GLY A 68 17.69 -0.06 4.69
N ARG A 69 17.95 1.24 4.54
CA ARG A 69 19.13 1.68 3.79
C ARG A 69 19.75 2.90 4.46
N SER A 70 20.34 2.67 5.63
CA SER A 70 21.41 3.53 6.13
C SER A 70 22.59 3.35 5.18
N ALA A 71 23.09 4.48 4.66
CA ALA A 71 24.31 4.57 3.87
C ALA A 71 25.55 4.15 4.68
#